data_AF-A0A699RCU1-F1
#
_entry.id   AF-A0A699RCU1-F1
#
_cell.length_a   1.000
_cell.length_b   1.000
_cell.length_c   1.000
_cell.angle_alpha   90.00
_cell.angle_beta   90.00
_cell.angle_gamma   90.00
#
_symmetry.space_group_name_H-M   'P 1'
#
loop_
_entity.id
_entity.type
_entity.pdbx_description
1 polymer ?
#
loop_
_entity_poly.entity_id
_entity_poly.type
_entity_poly.pdbx_seq_one_letter_code
_entity_poly.pdbx_strand_id
1 'polypeptide(L)'
;MAGVSNNNRKKLILGALATVLLISAFIGIVVGVKSRNSGSHNSNVQSITDSEAHEIVKSSCSATFYPELCYSTIASHPEVSTKVKTQKDAIELAVSMTTKAVKLSYVKIQKLSKRRGLSPRQMRGLNDCLEMVSETLDELGQVTKDLEEYDTKKSL
;
A
#
# COMPACT_ATOMS: atom_id res chain seq x y z
N MET A 1 -14.44 52.44 -15.64
CA MET A 1 -13.80 51.48 -16.58
C MET A 1 -12.31 51.77 -16.61
N ALA A 2 -11.50 51.05 -15.81
CA ALA A 2 -10.06 51.28 -15.77
C ALA A 2 -9.40 50.60 -16.98
N GLY A 3 -8.91 51.41 -17.92
CA GLY A 3 -8.14 50.96 -19.08
C GLY A 3 -6.78 50.42 -18.64
N VAL A 4 -6.61 49.09 -18.70
CA VAL A 4 -5.32 48.44 -18.46
C VAL A 4 -4.38 48.75 -19.63
N SER A 5 -3.35 49.55 -19.36
CA SER A 5 -2.29 49.96 -20.31
C SER A 5 -1.59 48.76 -20.99
N ASN A 6 -1.32 48.88 -22.29
CA ASN A 6 -0.81 47.82 -23.17
C ASN A 6 0.51 47.20 -22.68
N ASN A 7 1.38 47.98 -22.01
CA ASN A 7 2.63 47.46 -21.43
C ASN A 7 2.40 46.53 -20.24
N ASN A 8 1.35 46.75 -19.45
CA ASN A 8 1.01 45.89 -18.31
C ASN A 8 0.36 44.59 -18.80
N ARG A 9 -0.37 44.62 -19.92
CA ARG A 9 -0.85 43.40 -20.60
C ARG A 9 0.30 42.58 -21.17
N LYS A 10 1.29 43.20 -21.81
CA LYS A 10 2.49 42.50 -22.30
C LYS A 10 3.30 41.88 -21.16
N LYS A 11 3.46 42.58 -20.03
CA LYS A 11 4.11 42.03 -18.82
C LYS A 11 3.32 40.88 -18.19
N LEU A 12 1.98 40.97 -18.15
CA LEU A 12 1.10 39.89 -17.69
C LEU A 12 1.16 38.66 -18.61
N ILE A 13 1.17 38.86 -19.94
CA ILE A 13 1.32 37.78 -20.93
C ILE A 13 2.71 37.13 -20.82
N LEU A 14 3.78 37.93 -20.64
CA LEU A 14 5.13 37.39 -20.49
C LEU A 14 5.29 36.59 -19.19
N GLY A 15 4.68 37.05 -18.09
CA GLY A 15 4.62 36.30 -16.83
C GLY A 15 3.78 35.02 -16.93
N ALA A 16 2.66 35.05 -17.64
CA ALA A 16 1.82 33.87 -17.87
C ALA A 16 2.53 32.82 -18.76
N LEU A 17 3.26 33.24 -19.79
CA LEU A 17 4.05 32.32 -20.63
C LEU A 17 5.22 31.69 -19.87
N ALA A 18 5.90 32.46 -19.02
CA ALA A 18 7.00 31.96 -18.19
C ALA A 18 6.53 30.90 -17.18
N THR A 19 5.34 31.09 -16.58
CA THR A 19 4.75 30.10 -15.66
C THR A 19 4.27 28.83 -16.37
N VAL A 20 3.73 28.94 -17.58
CA VAL A 20 3.35 27.76 -18.40
C VAL A 20 4.57 26.92 -18.79
N LEU A 21 5.70 27.56 -19.17
CA LEU A 21 6.92 26.83 -19.54
C LEU A 21 7.52 26.04 -18.37
N LEU A 22 7.48 26.57 -17.14
CA LEU A 22 7.98 25.87 -15.95
C LEU A 22 7.16 24.61 -15.61
N ILE A 23 5.86 24.59 -15.92
CA ILE A 23 4.99 23.43 -15.67
C ILE A 23 5.23 22.31 -16.69
N SER A 24 5.63 22.65 -17.93
CA SER A 24 5.94 21.66 -18.98
C SER A 24 7.25 20.88 -18.78
N ALA A 25 8.13 21.33 -17.87
CA ALA A 25 9.39 20.64 -17.59
C ALA A 25 9.26 19.43 -16.62
N PHE A 26 8.06 19.16 -16.08
CA PHE A 26 7.82 18.03 -15.17
C PHE A 26 7.09 16.83 -15.80
N ILE A 27 6.76 16.86 -17.11
CA ILE A 27 6.15 15.73 -17.84
C ILE A 27 7.15 15.14 -18.86
N GLY A 28 8.41 14.97 -18.43
CA GLY A 28 9.52 14.65 -19.34
C GLY A 28 10.51 13.59 -18.86
N ILE A 29 10.21 12.81 -17.82
CA ILE A 29 11.04 11.66 -17.43
C ILE A 29 10.16 10.41 -17.22
N VAL A 30 9.64 9.88 -18.32
CA VAL A 30 9.41 8.44 -18.46
C VAL A 30 9.68 7.99 -19.90
N VAL A 31 10.77 8.47 -20.52
CA VAL A 31 11.32 7.76 -21.69
C VAL A 31 12.10 6.58 -21.13
N GLY A 32 11.43 5.43 -21.09
CA GLY A 32 12.03 4.18 -20.66
C GLY A 32 13.27 3.86 -21.50
N VAL A 33 14.41 3.72 -20.84
CA VAL A 33 15.56 3.05 -21.42
C VAL A 33 15.19 1.59 -21.63
N LYS A 34 14.94 1.20 -22.89
CA LYS A 34 14.75 -0.19 -23.29
C LYS A 34 16.09 -0.91 -23.12
N SER A 35 16.32 -1.44 -21.92
CA SER A 35 17.37 -2.42 -21.69
C SER A 35 17.01 -3.67 -22.51
N ARG A 36 17.78 -3.94 -23.57
CA ARG A 36 17.72 -5.23 -24.26
C ARG A 36 18.37 -6.27 -23.35
N ASN A 37 17.61 -6.78 -22.38
CA ASN A 37 17.94 -8.04 -21.77
C ASN A 37 17.35 -9.14 -22.65
N SER A 38 18.21 -9.79 -23.43
CA SER A 38 17.92 -11.04 -24.12
C SER A 38 17.71 -12.14 -23.08
N GLY A 39 16.49 -12.21 -22.56
CA GLY A 39 15.94 -13.34 -21.83
C GLY A 39 14.63 -13.72 -22.49
N SER A 40 14.62 -14.82 -23.23
CA SER A 40 13.40 -15.44 -23.72
C SER A 40 12.59 -15.91 -22.51
N HIS A 41 11.61 -15.12 -22.08
CA HIS A 41 10.64 -15.52 -21.06
C HIS A 41 9.24 -15.56 -21.69
N ASN A 42 8.64 -16.73 -21.57
CA ASN A 42 7.34 -17.13 -22.08
C ASN A 42 6.23 -16.21 -21.53
N SER A 43 5.90 -15.15 -22.26
CA SER A 43 5.04 -14.05 -21.80
C SER A 43 3.59 -14.46 -21.50
N ASN A 44 3.18 -15.65 -21.96
CA ASN A 44 1.85 -16.19 -21.75
C ASN A 44 1.65 -16.74 -20.32
N VAL A 45 2.70 -17.29 -19.70
CA VAL A 45 2.58 -17.93 -18.38
C VAL A 45 2.44 -16.89 -17.27
N GLN A 46 3.21 -15.81 -17.32
CA GLN A 46 3.16 -14.75 -16.30
C GLN A 46 1.79 -14.06 -16.26
N SER A 47 1.23 -13.73 -17.43
CA SER A 47 -0.11 -13.10 -17.50
C SER A 47 -1.22 -14.02 -17.00
N ILE A 48 -1.07 -15.34 -17.18
CA ILE A 48 -2.04 -16.33 -16.69
C ILE A 48 -1.96 -16.44 -15.17
N THR A 49 -0.75 -16.54 -14.60
CA THR A 49 -0.56 -16.61 -13.14
C THR A 49 -0.99 -15.33 -12.43
N ASP A 50 -0.78 -14.17 -13.07
CA ASP A 50 -1.28 -12.89 -12.57
C ASP A 50 -2.82 -12.93 -12.50
N SER A 51 -3.48 -13.32 -13.59
CA SER A 51 -4.95 -13.42 -13.64
C SER A 51 -5.52 -14.40 -12.62
N GLU A 52 -4.88 -15.55 -12.40
CA GLU A 52 -5.33 -16.56 -11.44
C GLU A 52 -5.25 -16.05 -10.00
N ALA A 53 -4.11 -15.46 -9.61
CA ALA A 53 -3.95 -14.87 -8.28
C ALA A 53 -4.99 -13.77 -8.02
N HIS A 54 -5.27 -12.92 -9.03
CA HIS A 54 -6.28 -11.87 -8.91
C HIS A 54 -7.70 -12.43 -8.68
N GLU A 55 -8.09 -13.53 -9.34
CA GLU A 55 -9.39 -14.18 -9.11
C GLU A 55 -9.48 -14.86 -7.74
N ILE A 56 -8.39 -15.48 -7.27
CA ILE A 56 -8.31 -16.04 -5.91
C ILE A 56 -8.46 -14.94 -4.87
N VAL A 57 -7.75 -13.82 -5.01
CA VAL A 57 -7.87 -12.68 -4.09
C VAL A 57 -9.28 -12.11 -4.12
N LYS A 58 -9.87 -11.95 -5.30
CA LYS A 58 -11.22 -11.40 -5.47
C LYS A 58 -12.28 -12.28 -4.81
N SER A 59 -12.22 -13.59 -5.04
CA SER A 59 -13.13 -14.55 -4.40
C SER A 59 -12.95 -14.59 -2.89
N SER A 60 -11.71 -14.60 -2.40
CA SER A 60 -11.39 -14.56 -0.96
C SER A 60 -11.93 -13.30 -0.27
N CYS A 61 -11.86 -12.16 -0.94
CA CYS A 61 -12.32 -10.87 -0.41
C CYS A 61 -13.84 -10.66 -0.49
N SER A 62 -14.57 -11.46 -1.27
CA SER A 62 -15.99 -11.25 -1.58
C SER A 62 -16.90 -11.28 -0.34
N ALA A 63 -16.55 -12.06 0.68
CA ALA A 63 -17.30 -12.20 1.93
C ALA A 63 -16.88 -11.20 3.02
N THR A 64 -15.91 -10.32 2.76
CA THR A 64 -15.47 -9.32 3.73
C THR A 64 -16.40 -8.11 3.78
N PHE A 65 -16.40 -7.34 4.87
CA PHE A 65 -17.17 -6.10 4.96
C PHE A 65 -16.71 -5.02 3.97
N TYR A 66 -15.46 -5.09 3.50
CA TYR A 66 -14.87 -4.11 2.58
C TYR A 66 -14.17 -4.81 1.40
N PRO A 67 -14.93 -5.42 0.46
CA PRO A 67 -14.36 -6.26 -0.60
C PRO A 67 -13.33 -5.54 -1.47
N GLU A 68 -13.62 -4.31 -1.89
CA GLU A 68 -12.72 -3.51 -2.73
C GLU A 68 -11.43 -3.11 -2.00
N LEU A 69 -11.54 -2.79 -0.70
CA LEU A 69 -10.36 -2.48 0.11
C LEU A 69 -9.50 -3.73 0.34
N CYS A 70 -10.13 -4.87 0.61
CA CYS A 70 -9.44 -6.15 0.74
C CYS A 70 -8.68 -6.49 -0.54
N TYR A 71 -9.36 -6.46 -1.69
CA TYR A 71 -8.76 -6.78 -2.98
C TYR A 71 -7.59 -5.85 -3.30
N SER A 72 -7.82 -4.53 -3.25
CA SER A 72 -6.76 -3.56 -3.58
C SER A 72 -5.57 -3.64 -2.64
N THR A 73 -5.80 -3.94 -1.36
CA THR A 73 -4.71 -4.13 -0.39
C THR A 73 -3.86 -5.34 -0.76
N ILE A 74 -4.46 -6.52 -0.92
CA ILE A 74 -3.71 -7.76 -1.18
C ILE A 74 -3.08 -7.74 -2.58
N ALA A 75 -3.82 -7.29 -3.60
CA ALA A 75 -3.35 -7.20 -4.98
C ALA A 75 -2.21 -6.18 -5.18
N SER A 76 -2.04 -5.23 -4.25
CA SER A 76 -0.90 -4.30 -4.30
C SER A 76 0.43 -4.92 -3.89
N HIS A 77 0.42 -6.16 -3.36
CA HIS A 77 1.65 -6.81 -2.97
C HIS A 77 2.49 -7.17 -4.21
N PRO A 78 3.79 -6.80 -4.29
CA PRO A 78 4.62 -7.03 -5.48
C PRO A 78 4.77 -8.50 -5.88
N GLU A 79 4.54 -9.41 -4.94
CA GLU A 79 4.69 -10.85 -5.10
C GLU A 79 3.33 -11.57 -5.05
N VAL A 80 2.21 -10.86 -5.27
CA VAL A 80 0.87 -11.46 -5.19
C VAL A 80 0.73 -12.64 -6.16
N SER A 81 1.18 -12.49 -7.41
CA SER A 81 1.08 -13.54 -8.44
C SER A 81 1.93 -14.77 -8.17
N THR A 82 3.00 -14.64 -7.38
CA THR A 82 3.89 -15.76 -7.05
C THR A 82 3.54 -16.41 -5.73
N LYS A 83 3.02 -15.64 -4.77
CA LYS A 83 2.64 -16.11 -3.43
C LYS A 83 1.24 -16.69 -3.38
N VAL A 84 0.28 -16.16 -4.15
CA VAL A 84 -1.12 -16.56 -4.04
C VAL A 84 -1.47 -17.62 -5.08
N LYS A 85 -1.63 -18.86 -4.63
CA LYS A 85 -2.09 -20.02 -5.43
C LYS A 85 -3.35 -20.66 -4.85
N THR A 86 -3.67 -20.33 -3.59
CA THR A 86 -4.83 -20.84 -2.86
C THR A 86 -5.48 -19.71 -2.05
N GLN A 87 -6.72 -19.92 -1.60
CA GLN A 87 -7.38 -19.00 -0.67
C GLN A 87 -6.59 -18.87 0.65
N LYS A 88 -5.95 -19.95 1.10
CA LYS A 88 -5.07 -19.92 2.28
C LYS A 88 -3.91 -18.95 2.07
N ASP A 89 -3.24 -19.01 0.92
CA ASP A 89 -2.13 -18.09 0.62
C ASP A 89 -2.58 -16.62 0.63
N ALA A 90 -3.80 -16.34 0.15
CA ALA A 90 -4.37 -15.00 0.23
C ALA A 90 -4.62 -14.55 1.68
N ILE A 91 -5.09 -15.46 2.55
CA ILE A 91 -5.27 -15.21 3.99
C ILE A 91 -3.92 -14.99 4.68
N GLU A 92 -2.93 -15.86 4.46
CA GLU A 92 -1.59 -15.72 5.01
C GLU A 92 -0.92 -14.41 4.59
N LEU A 93 -1.06 -14.05 3.31
CA LEU A 93 -0.56 -12.78 2.80
C LEU A 93 -1.24 -11.60 3.49
N ALA A 94 -2.57 -11.65 3.67
CA ALA A 94 -3.32 -10.62 4.39
C ALA A 94 -2.87 -10.49 5.86
N VAL A 95 -2.67 -11.61 6.56
CA VAL A 95 -2.16 -11.64 7.95
C VAL A 95 -0.75 -11.06 8.03
N SER A 96 0.13 -11.42 7.09
CA SER A 96 1.50 -10.89 7.00
C SER A 96 1.53 -9.37 6.76
N MET A 97 0.72 -8.89 5.82
CA MET A 97 0.57 -7.46 5.53
C MET A 97 0.03 -6.70 6.74
N THR A 98 -0.98 -7.25 7.41
CA THR A 98 -1.58 -6.68 8.63
C THR A 98 -0.54 -6.63 9.76
N THR A 99 0.18 -7.72 10.01
CA THR A 99 1.25 -7.78 11.01
C THR A 99 2.30 -6.70 10.77
N LYS A 100 2.71 -6.48 9.51
CA LYS A 100 3.64 -5.40 9.16
C LYS A 100 3.04 -4.02 9.48
N ALA A 101 1.78 -3.77 9.14
CA ALA A 101 1.10 -2.51 9.42
C ALA A 101 0.97 -2.25 10.93
N VAL A 102 0.65 -3.27 11.72
CA VAL A 102 0.54 -3.21 13.19
C VAL A 102 1.91 -2.94 13.82
N LYS A 103 2.99 -3.61 13.38
CA LYS A 103 4.38 -3.34 13.83
C LYS A 103 4.78 -1.89 13.56
N LEU A 104 4.47 -1.37 12.37
CA LEU A 104 4.74 0.03 12.03
C LEU A 104 3.93 1.00 12.90
N SER A 105 2.68 0.65 13.23
CA SER A 105 1.83 1.42 14.12
C SER A 105 2.37 1.45 15.54
N TYR A 106 2.81 0.31 16.08
CA TYR A 106 3.47 0.21 17.38
C TYR A 106 4.66 1.17 17.48
N VAL A 107 5.57 1.12 16.50
CA VAL A 107 6.75 2.01 16.47
C VAL A 107 6.33 3.49 16.39
N LYS A 108 5.29 3.83 15.62
CA LYS A 108 4.77 5.20 15.54
C LYS A 108 4.19 5.66 16.87
N ILE A 109 3.36 4.84 17.52
CA ILE A 109 2.76 5.16 18.82
C ILE A 109 3.86 5.29 19.89
N GLN A 110 4.87 4.42 19.88
CA GLN A 110 5.99 4.49 20.80
C GLN A 110 6.82 5.77 20.62
N LYS A 111 6.96 6.25 19.38
CA LYS A 111 7.57 7.57 19.11
C LYS A 111 6.69 8.71 19.60
N LEU A 112 5.37 8.59 19.47
CA LEU A 112 4.42 9.57 19.99
C LEU A 112 4.46 9.65 21.52
N SER A 113 4.51 8.52 22.23
CA SER A 113 4.54 8.49 23.70
C SER A 113 5.79 9.12 24.30
N LYS A 114 6.89 9.20 23.54
CA LYS A 114 8.14 9.87 23.95
C LYS A 114 8.17 11.38 23.66
N ARG A 115 7.12 11.94 23.04
CA ARG A 115 7.07 13.38 22.75
C ARG A 115 6.93 14.19 24.04
N ARG A 116 7.61 15.33 24.09
CA ARG A 116 7.45 16.31 25.17
C ARG A 116 6.09 17.01 25.04
N GLY A 117 5.57 17.51 26.17
CA GLY A 117 4.33 18.29 26.20
C GLY A 117 3.04 17.46 26.17
N LEU A 118 3.11 16.15 26.39
CA LEU A 118 1.92 15.32 26.56
C LEU A 118 1.28 15.57 27.92
N SER A 119 -0.03 15.80 27.93
CA SER A 119 -0.83 15.79 29.15
C SER A 119 -0.86 14.37 29.76
N PRO A 120 -1.14 14.23 31.07
CA PRO A 120 -1.27 12.92 31.70
C PRO A 120 -2.31 12.01 31.03
N ARG A 121 -3.41 12.60 30.51
CA ARG A 121 -4.45 11.85 29.80
C ARG A 121 -3.97 11.34 28.44
N GLN A 122 -3.21 12.15 27.70
CA GLN A 122 -2.62 11.72 26.42
C GLN A 122 -1.58 10.62 26.62
N MET A 123 -0.74 10.74 27.66
CA MET A 123 0.24 9.71 27.99
C MET A 123 -0.45 8.37 28.31
N ARG A 124 -1.50 8.38 29.13
CA ARG A 124 -2.29 7.17 29.41
C ARG A 124 -2.88 6.57 28.15
N GLY A 125 -3.59 7.35 27.33
CA GLY A 125 -4.16 6.83 26.09
C GLY A 125 -3.12 6.25 25.12
N LEU A 126 -1.92 6.84 25.05
CA LEU A 126 -0.83 6.27 24.23
C LEU A 126 -0.27 4.97 24.80
N ASN A 127 -0.23 4.81 26.12
CA ASN A 127 0.17 3.55 26.76
C ASN A 127 -0.90 2.47 26.55
N ASP A 128 -2.18 2.79 26.71
CA ASP A 128 -3.29 1.87 26.42
C ASP A 128 -3.25 1.41 24.95
N CYS A 129 -2.96 2.34 24.02
CA CYS A 129 -2.75 1.98 22.61
C CYS A 129 -1.53 1.08 22.40
N LEU A 130 -0.44 1.27 23.14
CA LEU A 130 0.75 0.41 23.02
C LEU A 130 0.48 -1.01 23.51
N GLU A 131 -0.24 -1.15 24.62
CA GLU A 131 -0.67 -2.44 25.17
C GLU A 131 -1.55 -3.18 24.16
N MET A 132 -2.65 -2.56 23.71
CA MET A 132 -3.57 -3.15 22.73
C MET A 132 -2.87 -3.57 21.43
N VAL A 133 -1.97 -2.72 20.91
CA VAL A 133 -1.24 -3.03 19.67
C VAL A 133 -0.21 -4.14 19.89
N SER A 134 0.38 -4.24 21.09
CA SER A 134 1.26 -5.36 21.44
C SER A 134 0.49 -6.66 21.51
N GLU A 135 -0.66 -6.68 22.18
CA GLU A 135 -1.54 -7.86 22.26
C GLU A 135 -1.98 -8.31 20.87
N THR A 136 -2.37 -7.37 20.00
CA THR A 136 -2.72 -7.67 18.61
C THR A 136 -1.57 -8.35 17.86
N LEU A 137 -0.31 -8.00 18.12
CA LEU A 137 0.84 -8.66 17.49
C LEU A 137 1.02 -10.10 17.98
N ASP A 138 0.75 -10.36 19.25
CA ASP A 138 0.81 -11.70 19.83
C ASP A 138 -0.32 -12.57 19.25
N GLU A 139 -1.54 -12.04 19.13
CA GLU A 139 -2.68 -12.71 18.52
C GLU A 139 -2.43 -13.01 17.02
N LEU A 140 -1.92 -12.05 16.25
CA LEU A 140 -1.54 -12.29 14.85
C LEU A 140 -0.45 -13.37 14.72
N GLY A 141 0.44 -13.46 15.70
CA GLY A 141 1.43 -14.53 15.81
C GLY A 141 0.79 -15.90 16.04
N GLN A 142 -0.29 -15.97 16.84
CA GLN A 142 -1.07 -17.20 17.03
C GLN A 142 -1.80 -17.59 15.75
N VAL A 143 -2.48 -16.64 15.09
CA VAL A 143 -3.15 -16.88 13.80
C VAL A 143 -2.20 -17.46 12.76
N THR A 144 -0.95 -16.97 12.72
CA THR A 144 0.07 -17.51 11.81
C THR A 144 0.37 -18.98 12.11
N LYS A 145 0.54 -19.34 13.38
CA LYS A 145 0.79 -20.73 13.80
C LYS A 145 -0.41 -21.63 13.52
N ASP A 146 -1.62 -21.14 13.76
CA ASP A 146 -2.85 -21.89 13.52
C ASP A 146 -3.03 -22.19 12.02
N LEU A 147 -2.68 -21.22 11.15
CA LEU A 147 -2.68 -21.43 9.69
C LEU A 147 -1.62 -22.45 9.26
N GLU A 148 -0.43 -22.45 9.84
CA GLU A 148 0.60 -23.47 9.59
C GLU A 148 0.13 -24.86 10.02
N GLU A 149 -0.51 -24.98 11.18
CA GLU A 149 -1.01 -26.27 11.68
C GLU A 149 -2.19 -26.80 10.84
N TYR A 150 -3.02 -25.92 10.30
CA TYR A 150 -4.21 -26.28 9.53
C TYR A 150 -3.89 -27.21 8.33
N ASP A 151 -2.73 -27.06 7.68
CA ASP A 151 -2.28 -27.93 6.58
C ASP A 151 -2.19 -29.41 6.97
N THR A 152 -1.98 -29.70 8.26
CA THR A 152 -1.82 -31.07 8.74
C THR A 152 -3.14 -31.79 9.01
N LYS A 153 -4.28 -31.07 8.99
CA LYS A 153 -5.57 -31.61 9.47
C LYS A 153 -6.68 -31.70 8.41
N LYS A 154 -6.65 -30.88 7.34
CA LYS A 154 -7.42 -31.03 6.08
C LYS A 154 -7.20 -29.81 5.18
N SER A 155 -7.23 -29.97 3.86
CA SER A 155 -7.29 -28.82 2.93
C SER A 155 -8.63 -28.07 3.07
N LEU A 156 -8.56 -26.74 3.08
CA LEU A 156 -9.71 -25.84 2.86
C LEU A 156 -10.38 -26.11 1.50
#